data_AF-A0A959X8S5-F1
#
_entry.id   AF-A0A959X8S5-F1
#
_cell.length_a   1.000
_cell.length_b   1.000
_cell.length_c   1.000
_cell.angle_alpha   90.00
_cell.angle_beta   90.00
_cell.angle_gamma   90.00
#
_symmetry.space_group_name_H-M   'P 1'
#
loop_
_entity.id
_entity.type
_entity.pdbx_description
1 polymer ?
#
loop_
_entity_poly.entity_id
_entity_poly.type
_entity_poly.pdbx_seq_one_letter_code
_entity_poly.pdbx_strand_id
1 'polypeptide(L)' 'MSPTNPEPSQSPTPALKVLTPDATPEEIAALVAVLAASGQPEAAPAPLRSTWAAPHRATRDVHHPRPGAWRVSALPR' A
#
# COMPACT_ATOMS: atom_id res chain seq x y z
N MET A 1 33.96 -14.79 -31.49
CA MET A 1 33.46 -14.68 -30.11
C MET A 1 33.81 -13.30 -29.61
N SER A 2 32.95 -12.31 -29.87
CA SER A 2 33.17 -10.94 -29.38
C SER A 2 32.60 -10.84 -27.96
N PRO A 3 33.34 -10.28 -26.99
CA PRO A 3 32.81 -10.08 -25.65
C PRO A 3 31.76 -8.97 -25.70
N THR A 4 30.54 -9.26 -25.25
CA THR A 4 29.53 -8.23 -25.01
C THR A 4 29.98 -7.39 -23.81
N ASN A 5 30.18 -6.10 -24.03
CA ASN A 5 30.44 -5.15 -22.97
C ASN A 5 29.14 -4.94 -22.18
N PRO A 6 29.11 -5.00 -20.83
CA PRO A 6 27.92 -4.66 -20.08
C PRO A 6 27.68 -3.14 -20.14
N GLU A 7 26.52 -2.74 -20.67
CA GLU A 7 26.02 -1.36 -20.62
C GLU A 7 25.98 -0.87 -19.16
N PRO A 8 26.37 0.39 -18.87
CA PRO A 8 26.29 0.94 -17.52
C PRO A 8 24.83 1.13 -17.11
N SER A 9 24.45 0.48 -16.01
CA SER A 9 23.15 0.63 -15.35
C SER A 9 22.91 2.09 -14.93
N GLN A 10 22.07 2.82 -15.67
CA GLN A 10 21.65 4.17 -15.27
C GLN A 10 20.88 4.11 -13.95
N SER A 11 21.46 4.68 -12.90
CA SER A 11 20.77 4.89 -11.63
C SER A 11 19.73 6.01 -11.80
N PRO A 12 18.49 5.85 -11.30
CA PRO A 12 17.46 6.87 -11.43
C PRO A 12 17.90 8.18 -10.77
N THR A 13 17.67 9.30 -11.45
CA THR A 13 17.98 10.63 -10.91
C THR A 13 17.13 10.91 -9.67
N PRO A 14 17.72 11.35 -8.55
CA PRO A 14 16.97 11.58 -7.32
C PRO A 14 16.03 12.77 -7.48
N ALA A 15 14.80 12.63 -6.96
CA ALA A 15 13.77 13.68 -7.00
C ALA A 15 14.10 14.89 -6.11
N LEU A 16 14.98 14.70 -5.11
CA LEU A 16 15.46 15.74 -4.20
C LEU A 16 16.98 15.76 -4.20
N LYS A 17 17.59 16.94 -4.32
CA LYS A 17 19.04 17.13 -4.21
C LYS A 17 19.35 18.03 -3.01
N VAL A 18 20.20 17.54 -2.11
CA VAL A 18 20.73 18.33 -1.00
C VAL A 18 21.92 19.12 -1.51
N LEU A 19 21.84 20.45 -1.44
CA LEU A 19 22.91 21.35 -1.90
C LEU A 19 23.83 21.78 -0.75
N THR A 20 23.27 21.94 0.45
CA THR A 20 23.99 22.35 1.65
C THR A 20 23.93 21.23 2.68
N PRO A 21 25.02 20.46 2.87
CA PRO A 21 25.03 19.35 3.81
C PRO A 21 25.08 19.82 5.28
N ASP A 22 25.59 21.02 5.54
CA ASP A 22 25.84 21.54 6.89
C ASP A 22 24.73 22.49 7.39
N ALA A 23 23.47 22.17 7.08
CA ALA A 23 22.32 22.92 7.60
C ALA A 23 22.27 22.84 9.14
N THR A 24 21.95 23.94 9.81
CA THR A 24 21.85 23.95 11.27
C THR A 24 20.64 23.15 11.75
N PRO A 25 20.64 22.64 13.00
CA PRO A 25 19.49 21.93 13.56
C PRO A 25 18.19 22.76 13.49
N GLU A 26 18.30 24.08 13.67
CA GLU A 26 17.19 25.02 13.59
C GLU A 26 16.63 25.13 12.17
N GLU A 27 17.49 25.16 11.16
CA GLU A 27 17.08 25.20 9.75
C GLU A 27 16.40 23.90 9.33
N ILE A 28 16.92 22.75 9.78
CA ILE A 28 16.28 21.45 9.55
C ILE A 28 14.89 21.43 10.20
N ALA A 29 14.75 21.94 11.42
CA ALA A 29 13.46 22.02 12.11
C ALA A 29 12.44 22.90 11.35
N ALA A 30 12.88 24.04 10.81
CA ALA A 30 12.04 24.92 10.00
C ALA A 30 11.55 24.21 8.71
N LEU A 31 12.43 23.49 8.02
CA LEU A 31 12.07 22.73 6.82
C LEU A 31 11.05 21.61 7.14
N VAL A 32 11.26 20.87 8.23
CA VAL A 32 10.33 19.82 8.68
C VAL A 32 8.96 20.42 9.02
N ALA A 33 8.93 21.56 9.71
CA ALA A 33 7.68 22.23 10.09
C ALA A 33 6.87 22.66 8.85
N VAL A 34 7.53 23.24 7.85
CA VAL A 34 6.88 23.63 6.59
C VAL A 34 6.38 22.41 5.84
N LEU A 35 7.19 21.35 5.71
CA LEU A 35 6.78 20.15 4.98
C LEU A 35 5.59 19.46 5.65
N ALA A 36 5.60 19.34 6.99
CA ALA A 36 4.50 18.79 7.77
C ALA A 36 3.22 19.62 7.63
N ALA A 37 3.33 20.95 7.57
CA ALA A 37 2.19 21.85 7.35
C ALA A 37 1.67 21.80 5.90
N SER A 38 2.52 21.51 4.92
CA SER A 38 2.16 21.43 3.50
C SER A 38 1.51 20.10 3.11
N GLY A 39 1.69 19.05 3.93
CA GLY A 39 1.07 17.75 3.69
C GLY A 39 -0.45 17.83 3.75
N GLN A 40 -1.13 17.31 2.72
CA GLN A 40 -2.55 17.00 2.83
C GLN A 40 -2.71 15.84 3.83
N PRO A 41 -3.69 15.90 4.75
CA PRO A 41 -4.03 14.71 5.52
C PRO A 41 -4.44 13.62 4.53
N GLU A 42 -3.65 12.54 4.49
CA GLU A 42 -4.05 11.33 3.77
C GLU A 42 -5.42 10.93 4.30
N ALA A 43 -6.42 10.86 3.41
CA ALA A 43 -7.75 10.45 3.82
C ALA A 43 -7.63 9.09 4.48
N ALA A 44 -8.07 8.99 5.75
CA ALA A 44 -8.03 7.74 6.47
C ALA A 44 -8.72 6.66 5.60
N PRO A 45 -8.10 5.50 5.39
CA PRO A 45 -8.69 4.47 4.57
C PRO A 45 -10.07 4.13 5.12
N ALA A 46 -11.05 3.99 4.22
CA ALA A 46 -12.41 3.65 4.62
C ALA A 46 -12.38 2.39 5.51
N PRO A 47 -13.18 2.35 6.60
CA PRO A 47 -13.18 1.19 7.47
C PRO A 47 -13.53 -0.07 6.67
N LEU A 48 -12.61 -1.03 6.68
CA LEU A 48 -12.83 -2.32 6.04
C LEU A 48 -13.97 -3.03 6.76
N ARG A 49 -15.03 -3.37 6.04
CA ARG A 49 -16.09 -4.23 6.60
C ARG A 49 -15.48 -5.58 6.92
N SER A 50 -15.56 -5.97 8.19
CA SER A 50 -15.10 -7.30 8.62
C SER A 50 -15.99 -8.37 7.98
N THR A 51 -15.39 -9.18 7.11
CA THR A 51 -16.05 -10.36 6.52
C THR A 51 -16.43 -11.40 7.58
N TRP A 52 -15.74 -11.40 8.73
CA TRP A 52 -16.04 -12.25 9.88
C TRP A 52 -17.28 -11.82 10.64
N ALA A 53 -17.57 -10.51 10.68
CA ALA A 53 -18.74 -9.95 11.35
C ALA A 53 -19.97 -9.84 10.44
N ALA A 54 -19.95 -10.47 9.26
CA ALA A 54 -21.04 -10.37 8.31
C ALA A 54 -22.32 -11.05 8.83
N PRO A 55 -23.49 -10.38 8.87
CA PRO A 55 -24.72 -10.92 9.47
C PRO A 55 -25.18 -12.26 8.87
N HIS A 56 -24.92 -12.50 7.58
CA HIS A 56 -25.26 -13.77 6.92
C HIS A 56 -24.48 -14.97 7.48
N ARG A 57 -23.39 -14.77 8.23
CA ARG A 57 -22.70 -15.84 8.96
C ARG A 57 -23.33 -16.14 10.32
N ALA A 58 -24.14 -15.24 10.87
CA ALA A 58 -24.88 -15.48 12.11
C ALA A 58 -26.03 -16.47 11.91
N THR A 59 -26.45 -16.68 10.66
CA THR A 59 -27.43 -17.68 10.26
C THR A 59 -26.76 -18.73 9.37
N ARG A 60 -27.22 -19.99 9.47
CA ARG A 60 -26.74 -21.04 8.58
C ARG A 60 -27.45 -20.91 7.23
N ASP A 61 -26.68 -20.80 6.15
CA ASP A 61 -27.24 -20.89 4.80
C ASP A 61 -27.76 -22.30 4.49
N VAL A 62 -28.97 -22.34 3.96
CA VAL A 62 -29.60 -23.59 3.49
C VAL A 62 -28.97 -23.97 2.14
N HIS A 63 -28.38 -25.16 2.10
CA HIS A 63 -27.81 -25.71 0.88
C HIS A 63 -28.80 -26.72 0.28
N HIS A 64 -29.29 -26.45 -0.93
CA HIS A 64 -30.17 -27.37 -1.65
C HIS A 64 -29.37 -28.41 -2.44
N PRO A 65 -29.84 -29.66 -2.54
CA PRO A 65 -29.19 -30.68 -3.36
C PRO A 65 -29.25 -30.30 -4.84
N ARG A 66 -28.13 -29.85 -5.37
CA ARG A 66 -27.94 -29.46 -6.78
C ARG A 66 -26.54 -29.87 -7.25
N PRO A 67 -26.31 -30.13 -8.54
CA PRO A 67 -24.97 -30.34 -9.07
C PRO A 67 -24.02 -29.22 -8.63
N GLY A 68 -22.87 -29.58 -8.04
CA GLY A 68 -21.89 -28.62 -7.54
C GLY A 68 -22.17 -28.01 -6.16
N ALA A 69 -23.30 -28.32 -5.51
CA ALA A 69 -23.65 -27.73 -4.20
C ALA A 69 -22.58 -27.94 -3.11
N TRP A 70 -21.89 -29.09 -3.13
CA TRP A 70 -20.80 -29.40 -2.19
C TRP A 70 -19.54 -28.55 -2.39
N ARG A 71 -19.30 -28.04 -3.61
CA ARG A 71 -18.15 -27.17 -3.88
C ARG A 71 -18.41 -25.76 -3.35
N VAL A 72 -19.65 -25.31 -3.45
CA VAL A 72 -20.07 -23.96 -3.03
C VAL A 72 -20.17 -23.86 -1.50
N SER A 73 -20.36 -24.96 -0.78
CA SER A 73 -20.47 -24.95 0.70
C SER A 73 -19.16 -24.64 1.43
N ALA A 74 -18.00 -24.77 0.76
CA ALA A 74 -16.69 -24.58 1.39
C ALA A 74 -15.97 -23.29 0.95
N LEU A 75 -16.55 -22.52 0.01
CA LEU A 75 -15.93 -21.31 -0.52
C LEU A 75 -16.45 -20.05 0.20
N PRO A 76 -15.59 -19.03 0.42
CA PRO A 76 -16.03 -17.73 0.90
C PRO A 76 -16.99 -17.06 -0.09
N ARG A 77 -17.96 -16.32 0.43
CA ARG A 77 -18.84 -15.42 -0.34
C ARG A 77 -18.48 -13.97 -0.07
#